data_AF-A0A9X9QNC1-F1
#
_entry.id   AF-A0A9X9QNC1-F1
#
_cell.length_a   1.000
_cell.length_b   1.000
_cell.length_c   1.000
_cell.angle_alpha   90.00
_cell.angle_beta   90.00
_cell.angle_gamma   90.00
#
_symmetry.space_group_name_H-M   'P 1'
#
loop_
_entity.id
_entity.type
_entity.pdbx_description
1 polymer ?
#
loop_
_entity_poly.entity_id
_entity_poly.type
_entity_poly.pdbx_seq_one_letter_code
_entity_poly.pdbx_strand_id
1 'polypeptide(L)' 'MTYCEQKLKQIYTNFTFSSGVYGYDKHLLKLLYVDTLSRLNDQIVTLKKALYPQAELTYYGNHYRRLITQYYHSYQAMA' A
#
# COMPACT_ATOMS: atom_id res chain seq x y z
N MET A 1 -8.00 2.56 -16.03
CA MET A 1 -7.59 2.71 -14.62
C MET A 1 -8.68 3.52 -13.92
N THR A 2 -9.40 2.94 -12.97
CA THR A 2 -10.47 3.68 -12.26
C THR A 2 -9.89 4.67 -11.26
N TYR A 3 -10.70 5.58 -10.74
CA TYR A 3 -10.24 6.54 -9.72
C TYR A 3 -9.77 5.83 -8.43
N CYS A 4 -10.49 4.79 -8.00
CA CYS A 4 -10.12 3.95 -6.87
C CYS A 4 -8.75 3.31 -7.08
N GLU A 5 -8.55 2.69 -8.25
CA GLU A 5 -7.29 2.07 -8.63
C GLU A 5 -6.15 3.08 -8.64
N GLN A 6 -6.35 4.26 -9.23
CA GLN A 6 -5.34 5.34 -9.25
C GLN A 6 -4.88 5.74 -7.85
N LYS A 7 -5.82 5.94 -6.92
CA LYS A 7 -5.49 6.37 -5.54
C LYS A 7 -4.73 5.29 -4.77
N LEU A 8 -5.17 4.05 -4.86
CA LEU A 8 -4.50 2.95 -4.15
C LEU A 8 -3.14 2.62 -4.78
N LYS A 9 -3.01 2.74 -6.11
CA LYS A 9 -1.73 2.63 -6.83
C LYS A 9 -0.72 3.66 -6.36
N GLN A 10 -1.14 4.90 -6.16
CA GLN A 10 -0.24 5.97 -5.71
C GLN A 10 0.38 5.66 -4.34
N ILE A 11 -0.40 5.09 -3.42
CA ILE A 11 0.09 4.65 -2.10
C ILE A 11 1.16 3.57 -2.27
N TYR A 12 0.89 2.57 -3.10
CA TYR A 12 1.85 1.51 -3.41
C TYR A 12 3.15 2.05 -4.05
N THR A 13 3.03 2.95 -5.04
CA THR A 13 4.21 3.55 -5.71
C THR A 13 5.06 4.33 -4.71
N ASN A 14 4.45 5.12 -3.84
CA ASN A 14 5.16 5.85 -2.79
C ASN A 14 5.87 4.89 -1.83
N PHE A 15 5.21 3.82 -1.42
CA PHE A 15 5.81 2.77 -0.58
C PHE A 15 7.04 2.13 -1.25
N THR A 16 6.94 1.74 -2.52
CA THR A 16 8.09 1.13 -3.23
C THR A 16 9.25 2.09 -3.38
N PHE A 17 8.98 3.37 -3.65
CA PHE A 17 10.00 4.41 -3.72
C PHE A 17 10.71 4.58 -2.37
N SER A 18 9.94 4.80 -1.29
CA SER A 18 10.50 4.99 0.05
C SER A 18 11.22 3.73 0.58
N SER A 19 10.74 2.54 0.22
CA SER A 19 11.42 1.29 0.57
C SER A 19 12.79 1.16 -0.09
N GLY A 20 12.96 1.66 -1.32
CA GLY A 20 14.27 1.75 -1.97
C GLY A 20 15.24 2.68 -1.26
N VAL A 21 14.74 3.72 -0.58
CA VAL A 21 15.57 4.64 0.22
C VAL A 21 15.92 4.05 1.58
N TYR A 22 14.95 3.43 2.27
CA TYR A 22 15.14 2.87 3.61
C TYR A 22 15.54 1.40 3.64
N GLY A 23 15.84 0.79 2.48
CA GLY A 23 15.99 -0.66 2.34
C GLY A 23 17.07 -1.30 3.24
N TYR A 24 18.05 -0.50 3.69
CA TYR A 24 19.12 -0.95 4.58
C TYR A 24 18.77 -0.88 6.07
N ASP A 25 17.75 -0.11 6.45
CA ASP A 25 17.30 0.01 7.84
C ASP A 25 16.02 -0.80 8.06
N LYS A 26 16.18 -1.97 8.67
CA LYS A 26 15.07 -2.90 8.95
C LYS A 26 13.99 -2.28 9.86
N HIS A 27 14.37 -1.36 10.75
CA HIS A 27 13.41 -0.68 11.63
C HIS A 27 12.57 0.34 10.87
N LEU A 28 13.23 1.22 10.10
CA LEU A 28 12.54 2.21 9.27
C LEU A 28 11.66 1.53 8.21
N LEU A 29 12.12 0.44 7.60
CA LEU A 29 11.33 -0.32 6.63
C LEU A 29 10.06 -0.92 7.26
N LYS A 30 10.16 -1.43 8.49
CA LYS A 30 9.00 -1.93 9.24
C LYS A 30 8.01 -0.81 9.56
N LEU A 31 8.50 0.35 10.01
CA LEU A 31 7.65 1.51 10.28
C LEU A 31 6.93 1.97 9.01
N LEU A 32 7.65 2.08 7.89
CA LEU A 32 7.10 2.44 6.60
C LEU A 32 6.01 1.44 6.17
N TYR A 33 6.24 0.14 6.33
CA TYR A 33 5.27 -0.90 5.99
C TYR A 33 3.96 -0.75 6.79
N VAL A 34 4.05 -0.59 8.11
CA VAL A 34 2.87 -0.43 8.97
C VAL A 34 2.11 0.85 8.63
N ASP A 35 2.81 1.98 8.48
CA ASP A 35 2.21 3.26 8.10
C ASP A 35 1.51 3.18 6.73
N THR A 36 2.15 2.52 5.75
CA THR A 36 1.56 2.34 4.42
C THR A 36 0.27 1.53 4.47
N LEU A 37 0.22 0.44 5.25
CA LEU A 37 -1.01 -0.35 5.41
C LEU A 37 -2.13 0.45 6.08
N SER A 38 -1.80 1.29 7.07
CA SER A 38 -2.76 2.21 7.69
C SER A 38 -3.32 3.19 6.64
N ARG A 39 -2.44 3.87 5.90
CA ARG A 39 -2.84 4.82 4.84
C ARG A 39 -3.69 4.17 3.77
N LEU A 40 -3.37 2.94 3.37
CA LEU A 40 -4.18 2.18 2.42
C LEU A 40 -5.59 1.96 2.97
N ASN A 41 -5.71 1.55 4.23
CA ASN A 41 -7.00 1.33 4.87
C ASN A 41 -7.81 2.63 5.01
N ASP A 42 -7.17 3.72 5.41
CA ASP A 42 -7.81 5.03 5.55
C ASP A 42 -8.31 5.57 4.21
N GLN A 43 -7.53 5.36 3.14
CA GLN A 43 -7.95 5.71 1.78
C GLN A 43 -9.15 4.87 1.33
N ILE A 44 -9.18 3.56 1.61
CA ILE A 44 -10.34 2.71 1.31
C ILE A 44 -11.59 3.18 2.07
N VAL A 45 -11.45 3.50 3.35
CA VAL A 45 -12.56 4.04 4.17
C VAL A 45 -13.06 5.37 3.59
N THR A 46 -12.15 6.23 3.16
CA THR A 46 -12.48 7.53 2.54
C THR A 46 -13.24 7.35 1.23
N LEU A 47 -12.77 6.46 0.35
CA LEU A 47 -13.45 6.15 -0.91
C LEU A 47 -14.81 5.46 -0.66
N LYS A 48 -14.92 4.63 0.38
CA LYS A 48 -16.19 4.03 0.79
C LYS A 48 -17.20 5.09 1.23
N LYS A 49 -16.77 6.08 2.02
CA LYS A 49 -17.60 7.22 2.43
C LYS A 49 -18.04 8.09 1.23
N ALA A 50 -17.21 8.17 0.20
CA ALA A 50 -17.52 8.85 -1.06
C ALA A 50 -18.40 8.01 -2.02
N LEU A 51 -18.95 6.88 -1.57
CA LEU A 51 -19.87 6.02 -2.32
C LEU A 51 -19.28 5.40 -3.60
N TYR A 52 -17.96 5.21 -3.66
CA TYR A 52 -17.35 4.44 -4.74
C TYR A 52 -17.75 2.95 -4.68
N PRO A 53 -17.76 2.22 -5.81
CA PRO A 53 -18.23 0.83 -5.86
C PRO A 53 -17.49 -0.10 -4.90
N GLN A 54 -18.23 -0.76 -4.00
CA GLN A 54 -17.66 -1.67 -2.99
C GLN A 54 -16.86 -2.82 -3.61
N ALA A 55 -17.27 -3.33 -4.76
CA ALA A 55 -16.56 -4.38 -5.49
C ALA A 55 -15.15 -3.92 -5.90
N GLU A 56 -15.02 -2.70 -6.46
CA GLU A 56 -13.73 -2.12 -6.81
C GLU A 56 -12.85 -1.90 -5.58
N LEU A 57 -13.41 -1.33 -4.50
CA LEU A 57 -12.66 -1.08 -3.28
C LEU A 57 -12.12 -2.37 -2.65
N THR A 58 -12.92 -3.43 -2.69
CA THR A 58 -12.52 -4.75 -2.19
C THR A 58 -11.43 -5.35 -3.07
N TYR A 59 -11.62 -5.33 -4.39
CA TYR A 59 -10.68 -5.88 -5.35
C TYR A 59 -9.31 -5.17 -5.28
N TYR A 60 -9.30 -3.85 -5.49
CA TYR A 60 -8.06 -3.07 -5.51
C TYR A 60 -7.43 -2.95 -4.12
N GLY A 61 -8.25 -2.84 -3.06
CA GLY A 61 -7.73 -2.82 -1.69
C GLY A 61 -6.96 -4.09 -1.34
N ASN A 62 -7.51 -5.26 -1.68
CA ASN A 62 -6.82 -6.54 -1.47
C ASN A 62 -5.59 -6.68 -2.37
N HIS A 63 -5.71 -6.27 -3.64
CA HIS A 63 -4.60 -6.31 -4.59
C HIS A 63 -3.39 -5.51 -4.08
N TYR A 64 -3.56 -4.24 -3.72
CA TYR A 64 -2.45 -3.39 -3.28
C TYR A 64 -1.93 -3.78 -1.89
N ARG A 65 -2.80 -4.24 -0.98
CA ARG A 65 -2.35 -4.82 0.30
C ARG A 65 -1.38 -5.98 0.07
N ARG A 66 -1.75 -6.91 -0.83
CA ARG A 66 -0.90 -8.06 -1.18
C ARG A 66 0.43 -7.63 -1.79
N LEU A 67 0.42 -6.67 -2.71
CA LEU A 67 1.65 -6.17 -3.33
C LEU A 67 2.59 -5.51 -2.31
N ILE A 68 2.06 -4.69 -1.40
CA ILE A 68 2.84 -4.05 -0.32
C ILE A 68 3.48 -5.12 0.57
N THR A 69 2.71 -6.12 1.02
CA THR A 69 3.21 -7.22 1.86
C THR A 69 4.27 -8.05 1.14
N GLN A 70 4.04 -8.41 -0.12
CA GLN A 70 5.03 -9.17 -0.91
C GLN A 70 6.34 -8.41 -1.07
N TYR A 71 6.26 -7.11 -1.39
CA TYR A 71 7.43 -6.26 -1.58
C TYR A 71 8.22 -6.05 -0.28
N TYR A 72 7.54 -5.84 0.85
CA TYR A 72 8.18 -5.77 2.17
C TYR A 72 8.96 -7.04 2.50
N HIS A 73 8.35 -8.21 2.31
CA HIS A 73 9.00 -9.48 2.61
C HIS A 73 10.13 -9.83 1.64
N SER A 74 10.07 -9.41 0.37
CA SER A 74 11.20 -9.57 -0.54
C SER A 74 12.41 -8.75 -0.07
N TYR A 75 12.20 -7.53 0.44
CA TYR A 75 13.30 -6.75 1.03
C TYR A 75 13.85 -7.39 2.31
N GLN A 76 12.99 -7.93 3.17
CA GLN A 76 13.46 -8.66 4.36
C GLN A 76 14.27 -9.91 4.02
N ALA A 77 13.99 -10.57 2.90
CA ALA A 77 14.75 -11.73 2.44
C ALA A 77 16.10 -11.36 1.80
N MET A 78 16.26 -10.13 1.31
CA MET A 78 17.49 -9.63 0.68
C MET A 78 18.47 -8.97 1.66
N ALA A 79 18.06 -8.72 2.90
CA ALA A 79 18.81 -7.99 3.93
C ALA A 79 19.14 -8.84 5.15
#